data_AF-A0A166IMT1-F1
#
_entry.id   AF-A0A166IMT1-F1
#
_cell.length_a   1.000
_cell.length_b   1.000
_cell.length_c   1.000
_cell.angle_alpha   90.00
_cell.angle_beta   90.00
_cell.angle_gamma   90.00
#
_symmetry.space_group_name_H-M   'P 1'
#
loop_
_entity.id
_entity.type
_entity.pdbx_description
1 polymer ?
#
loop_
_entity_poly.entity_id
_entity_poly.type
_entity_poly.pdbx_seq_one_letter_code
_entity_poly.pdbx_strand_id
1 'polypeptide(L)'
;MSDRSTSSNEKDRDAVGEGCTDPELTASEERPAKRMKATHDRTSPSVVKNGESSGSGRTSARPRVPALPRIPRSIAPPPSNHKAPTAPFIGSPLTESTAIQAISDLSKALDTQPTITSLSQQPASATSSQLDSGVETTPNVDLQTLEKKYKVVLEQRDVTLRGFRALQALQAREKRITNNPNLLQQELQLTQDLLETSRTERNESLAQQQALRRQLKAADARHDAALEELGTVREELKVACVERDQSRSRRHALQKEVDDGQAELAGVREELTSVRGELDAKIAEGEKYRVELEASRAQLNAVRGQLQTEISARARVPPQSEDLLMNELEASLEAVKQGTSLHQTELARIPELEEHIRTLKIERDELRGWKQEAISLQQEVTEREKEAVEWEQRYEARGGRLTVAIRELSDLRARVGW
;
A
#
# COMPACT_ATOMS: atom_id res chain seq x y z
N MET A 1 -52.02 10.86 -19.70
CA MET A 1 -52.93 10.20 -18.74
C MET A 1 -52.16 10.05 -17.45
N SER A 2 -52.59 10.83 -16.45
CA SER A 2 -52.36 10.77 -15.00
C SER A 2 -50.95 10.60 -14.44
N ASP A 3 -50.52 11.22 -13.34
CA ASP A 3 -50.92 12.40 -12.56
C ASP A 3 -49.86 12.50 -11.43
N ARG A 4 -49.27 13.69 -11.21
CA ARG A 4 -49.25 14.41 -9.91
C ARG A 4 -48.72 13.65 -8.68
N SER A 5 -47.62 14.08 -8.03
CA SER A 5 -47.59 15.17 -7.01
C SER A 5 -46.10 15.40 -6.63
N THR A 6 -45.46 16.57 -6.71
CA THR A 6 -45.54 17.82 -5.92
C THR A 6 -45.65 17.66 -4.40
N SER A 7 -44.57 18.00 -3.69
CA SER A 7 -44.61 18.63 -2.36
C SER A 7 -43.30 19.39 -2.10
N SER A 8 -43.33 20.68 -2.39
CA SER A 8 -42.44 21.71 -1.85
C SER A 8 -42.90 22.09 -0.44
N ASN A 9 -41.95 22.42 0.44
CA ASN A 9 -42.02 23.50 1.44
C ASN A 9 -40.65 23.52 2.15
N GLU A 10 -39.76 24.49 1.93
CA GLU A 10 -39.86 25.91 2.30
C GLU A 10 -39.75 26.13 3.82
N LYS A 11 -38.54 26.53 4.26
CA LYS A 11 -38.40 27.74 5.09
C LYS A 11 -36.95 28.16 5.26
N ASP A 12 -36.67 29.28 4.60
CA ASP A 12 -35.68 30.27 4.98
C ASP A 12 -35.76 30.59 6.47
N ARG A 13 -34.60 30.71 7.11
CA ARG A 13 -34.41 31.65 8.21
C ARG A 13 -33.08 32.36 8.07
N ASP A 14 -33.26 33.67 8.04
CA ASP A 14 -32.30 34.72 7.80
C ASP A 14 -31.15 34.79 8.81
N ALA A 15 -30.07 35.33 8.27
CA ALA A 15 -29.00 35.96 8.99
C ALA A 15 -29.52 37.07 9.92
N VAL A 16 -29.07 37.05 11.17
CA VAL A 16 -28.98 38.25 12.01
C VAL A 16 -27.58 38.25 12.61
N GLY A 17 -26.75 39.13 12.08
CA GLY A 17 -25.54 39.60 12.73
C GLY A 17 -25.86 40.90 13.45
N GLU A 18 -25.71 40.89 14.78
CA GLU A 18 -25.48 42.05 15.65
C GLU A 18 -24.58 41.46 16.76
N GLY A 19 -23.32 41.83 16.92
CA GLY A 19 -22.91 43.19 17.24
C GLY A 19 -23.05 43.40 18.74
N CYS A 20 -22.19 42.76 19.56
CA CYS A 20 -22.12 43.08 20.98
C CYS A 20 -20.66 43.17 21.44
N THR A 21 -20.39 44.33 21.99
CA THR A 21 -19.13 44.99 22.30
C THR A 21 -18.39 44.40 23.50
N ASP A 22 -17.07 44.39 23.41
CA ASP A 22 -16.13 44.26 24.52
C ASP A 22 -16.42 45.29 25.63
N PRO A 23 -16.16 44.92 26.90
CA PRO A 23 -15.59 45.86 27.84
C PRO A 23 -14.18 45.43 28.24
N GLU A 24 -13.25 46.22 27.73
CA GLU A 24 -12.04 46.70 28.38
C GLU A 24 -12.09 46.61 29.92
N LEU A 25 -11.27 45.72 30.50
CA LEU A 25 -10.84 45.81 31.89
C LEU A 25 -9.32 45.71 31.96
N THR A 26 -8.74 46.90 32.08
CA THR A 26 -7.38 47.21 32.50
C THR A 26 -7.11 46.82 33.96
N ALA A 27 -5.82 46.71 34.29
CA ALA A 27 -5.20 46.71 35.63
C ALA A 27 -5.28 45.37 36.39
N SER A 28 -4.26 44.83 37.06
CA SER A 28 -2.88 45.23 37.37
C SER A 28 -2.14 44.01 37.94
N GLU A 29 -0.81 44.09 38.01
CA GLU A 29 0.09 43.58 39.07
C GLU A 29 -0.33 42.29 39.83
N GLU A 30 0.46 41.22 39.84
CA GLU A 30 1.59 41.10 40.77
C GLU A 30 2.49 39.92 40.39
N ARG A 31 3.81 40.18 40.40
CA ARG A 31 4.85 39.16 40.59
C ARG A 31 5.08 38.98 42.09
N PRO A 32 5.45 37.77 42.53
CA PRO A 32 6.67 37.64 43.33
C PRO A 32 7.54 36.48 42.81
N ALA A 33 8.78 36.72 42.41
CA ALA A 33 9.97 36.75 43.27
C ALA A 33 10.43 35.38 43.79
N LYS A 34 11.50 34.87 43.13
CA LYS A 34 12.69 34.20 43.67
C LYS A 34 12.69 33.78 45.15
N ARG A 35 12.83 32.47 45.41
CA ARG A 35 13.57 31.83 46.53
C ARG A 35 13.31 30.30 46.42
N MET A 36 14.19 29.33 46.64
CA MET A 36 15.55 29.24 47.15
C MET A 36 16.20 27.97 46.58
N LYS A 37 17.54 27.98 46.59
CA LYS A 37 18.43 26.83 46.46
C LYS A 37 18.09 25.75 47.50
N ALA A 38 18.13 24.49 47.10
CA ALA A 38 18.51 23.39 47.99
C ALA A 38 19.42 22.44 47.22
N THR A 39 20.68 22.49 47.61
CA THR A 39 21.77 21.58 47.26
C THR A 39 21.54 20.24 47.92
N HIS A 40 21.60 19.14 47.17
CA HIS A 40 22.02 17.86 47.72
C HIS A 40 23.05 17.20 46.82
N ASP A 41 24.29 17.22 47.33
CA ASP A 41 25.37 16.31 47.00
C ASP A 41 24.91 14.85 47.08
N ARG A 42 25.29 14.05 46.08
CA ARG A 42 25.77 12.68 46.30
C ARG A 42 26.54 12.16 45.08
N THR A 43 27.86 12.34 45.19
CA THR A 43 28.91 11.33 44.92
C THR A 43 28.72 10.36 43.75
N SER A 44 29.49 10.60 42.69
CA SER A 44 29.98 9.61 41.72
C SER A 44 30.95 8.60 42.37
N PRO A 45 31.18 7.45 41.72
CA PRO A 45 32.54 7.12 41.28
C PRO A 45 32.55 6.69 39.80
N SER A 46 33.17 7.45 38.91
CA SER A 46 34.53 7.23 38.38
C SER A 46 34.81 5.82 37.83
N VAL A 47 34.64 5.64 36.51
CA VAL A 47 35.39 4.63 35.74
C VAL A 47 35.83 5.26 34.40
N VAL A 48 37.13 5.57 34.37
CA VAL A 48 38.10 5.48 33.27
C VAL A 48 37.64 5.81 31.83
N LYS A 49 38.09 6.96 31.32
CA LYS A 49 38.30 7.24 29.89
C LYS A 49 39.79 7.50 29.65
N ASN A 50 40.41 6.64 28.84
CA ASN A 50 41.61 6.92 28.06
C ASN A 50 41.20 7.04 26.58
N GLY A 51 41.87 7.92 25.83
CA GLY A 51 41.67 8.12 24.38
C GLY A 51 41.54 9.61 24.07
N GLU A 52 42.65 10.34 24.00
CA GLU A 52 43.48 10.56 22.80
C GLU A 52 42.88 11.52 21.76
N SER A 53 43.66 12.58 21.56
CA SER A 53 43.94 13.25 20.29
C SER A 53 42.83 14.05 19.61
N SER A 54 42.85 15.35 19.91
CA SER A 54 42.34 16.44 19.10
C SER A 54 43.08 16.54 17.76
N GLY A 55 42.36 16.29 16.66
CA GLY A 55 42.78 16.60 15.29
C GLY A 55 41.65 17.30 14.53
N SER A 56 41.78 18.61 14.38
CA SER A 56 40.87 19.50 13.65
C SER A 56 40.89 19.22 12.14
N GLY A 57 39.72 19.08 11.53
CA GLY A 57 39.56 18.89 10.08
C GLY A 57 38.15 19.19 9.61
N ARG A 58 37.89 20.45 9.24
CA ARG A 58 36.69 20.90 8.52
C ARG A 58 36.52 20.11 7.21
N THR A 59 35.33 19.57 6.94
CA THR A 59 34.67 19.67 5.61
C THR A 59 33.16 19.44 5.77
N SER A 60 32.35 20.32 5.18
CA SER A 60 30.91 20.16 5.09
C SER A 60 30.57 19.12 4.03
N ALA A 61 29.80 18.09 4.38
CA ALA A 61 29.20 17.18 3.42
C ALA A 61 27.68 17.13 3.65
N ARG A 62 26.93 17.72 2.72
CA ARG A 62 25.49 17.49 2.56
C ARG A 62 25.26 16.03 2.13
N PRO A 63 24.21 15.34 2.63
CA PRO A 63 23.88 14.00 2.16
C PRO A 63 23.30 14.08 0.73
N ARG A 64 23.94 13.37 -0.20
CA ARG A 64 23.42 13.11 -1.55
C ARG A 64 22.41 11.98 -1.49
N VAL A 65 21.17 12.26 -1.89
CA VAL A 65 20.13 11.25 -2.14
C VAL A 65 20.45 10.54 -3.46
N PRO A 66 20.45 9.19 -3.51
CA PRO A 66 20.69 8.45 -4.75
C PRO A 66 19.46 8.54 -5.67
N ALA A 67 19.70 8.87 -6.94
CA ALA A 67 18.67 8.91 -7.97
C ALA A 67 18.27 7.48 -8.39
N LEU A 68 16.97 7.19 -8.36
CA LEU A 68 16.39 5.93 -8.82
C LEU A 68 16.31 5.87 -10.36
N PRO A 69 16.46 4.68 -10.98
CA PRO A 69 16.32 4.49 -12.42
C PRO A 69 14.85 4.51 -12.86
N ARG A 70 14.59 5.16 -14.00
CA ARG A 70 13.27 5.28 -14.64
C ARG A 70 12.87 3.98 -15.34
N ILE A 71 11.72 3.43 -14.96
CA ILE A 71 11.02 2.34 -15.65
C ILE A 71 10.24 2.92 -16.85
N PRO A 72 10.27 2.32 -18.06
CA PRO A 72 9.36 2.69 -19.14
C PRO A 72 7.98 2.04 -18.92
N ARG A 73 6.93 2.86 -18.82
CA ARG A 73 5.54 2.37 -18.76
C ARG A 73 4.99 2.04 -20.14
N SER A 74 4.54 0.79 -20.21
CA SER A 74 3.71 0.18 -21.24
C SER A 74 2.40 0.93 -21.46
N ILE A 75 1.98 1.02 -22.73
CA ILE A 75 0.75 1.64 -23.22
C ILE A 75 -0.40 0.64 -23.04
N ALA A 76 -1.47 1.05 -22.35
CA ALA A 76 -2.72 0.29 -22.27
C ALA A 76 -3.64 0.63 -23.47
N PRO A 77 -4.42 -0.34 -24.00
CA PRO A 77 -5.29 -0.13 -25.17
C PRO A 77 -6.69 0.42 -24.78
N PRO A 78 -7.44 1.01 -25.73
CA PRO A 78 -8.76 1.60 -25.48
C PRO A 78 -9.90 0.56 -25.53
N PRO A 79 -11.11 0.90 -25.04
CA PRO A 79 -12.24 -0.03 -24.98
C PRO A 79 -12.93 -0.19 -26.35
N SER A 80 -13.11 -1.43 -26.79
CA SER A 80 -13.81 -1.80 -28.02
C SER A 80 -15.31 -1.96 -27.79
N ASN A 81 -16.08 -1.01 -28.31
CA ASN A 81 -17.46 -1.25 -28.75
C ASN A 81 -17.40 -1.33 -30.28
N HIS A 82 -17.78 -2.46 -30.88
CA HIS A 82 -18.62 -2.54 -32.09
C HIS A 82 -18.77 -3.97 -32.60
N LYS A 83 -19.98 -4.22 -33.12
CA LYS A 83 -20.54 -5.43 -33.69
C LYS A 83 -19.70 -6.04 -34.82
N ALA A 84 -19.75 -7.36 -34.89
CA ALA A 84 -19.35 -8.21 -36.02
C ALA A 84 -19.96 -7.76 -37.36
N PRO A 85 -19.26 -8.05 -38.46
CA PRO A 85 -19.78 -9.07 -39.36
C PRO A 85 -18.75 -10.10 -39.81
N THR A 86 -19.29 -11.28 -40.11
CA THR A 86 -18.68 -12.51 -40.61
C THR A 86 -18.18 -12.35 -42.05
N ALA A 87 -16.92 -12.73 -42.34
CA ALA A 87 -16.49 -13.22 -43.65
C ALA A 87 -15.19 -14.06 -43.52
N PRO A 88 -14.96 -15.06 -44.38
CA PRO A 88 -13.95 -16.10 -44.17
C PRO A 88 -12.72 -15.87 -45.06
N PHE A 89 -11.49 -15.97 -44.53
CA PHE A 89 -10.33 -16.25 -45.38
C PHE A 89 -9.07 -16.67 -44.58
N ILE A 90 -8.64 -17.91 -44.85
CA ILE A 90 -7.29 -18.40 -45.16
C ILE A 90 -6.10 -17.83 -44.38
N GLY A 91 -5.40 -18.74 -43.70
CA GLY A 91 -3.93 -18.68 -43.57
C GLY A 91 -3.41 -18.79 -42.13
N SER A 92 -3.14 -20.01 -41.69
CA SER A 92 -2.37 -20.26 -40.46
C SER A 92 -0.94 -19.71 -40.60
N PRO A 93 -0.40 -18.95 -39.64
CA PRO A 93 1.02 -18.64 -39.63
C PRO A 93 1.80 -19.84 -39.09
N LEU A 94 2.66 -20.38 -39.94
CA LEU A 94 3.72 -21.32 -39.57
C LEU A 94 4.60 -20.68 -38.50
N THR A 95 4.78 -21.39 -37.39
CA THR A 95 5.62 -20.99 -36.27
C THR A 95 7.09 -20.98 -36.67
N GLU A 96 7.85 -19.98 -36.22
CA GLU A 96 9.30 -19.78 -36.45
C GLU A 96 10.16 -21.00 -36.07
N SER A 97 9.61 -21.95 -35.31
CA SER A 97 10.24 -23.21 -34.96
C SER A 97 10.53 -24.11 -36.18
N THR A 98 9.74 -24.04 -37.26
CA THR A 98 9.95 -24.90 -38.45
C THR A 98 11.08 -24.38 -39.34
N ALA A 99 11.35 -23.07 -39.34
CA ALA A 99 12.44 -22.47 -40.12
C ALA A 99 13.82 -22.77 -39.50
N ILE A 100 13.90 -22.80 -38.16
CA ILE A 100 15.15 -23.12 -37.45
C ILE A 100 15.50 -24.62 -37.59
N GLN A 101 14.49 -25.49 -37.59
CA GLN A 101 14.67 -26.93 -37.83
C GLN A 101 15.19 -27.21 -39.26
N ALA A 102 14.63 -26.54 -40.27
CA ALA A 102 15.03 -26.71 -41.67
C ALA A 102 16.49 -26.26 -41.94
N ILE A 103 16.96 -25.22 -41.25
CA ILE A 103 18.36 -24.76 -41.36
C ILE A 103 19.31 -25.73 -40.65
N SER A 104 18.89 -26.32 -39.52
CA SER A 104 19.67 -27.35 -38.82
C SER A 104 19.79 -28.65 -39.63
N ASP A 105 18.75 -29.01 -40.39
CA ASP A 105 18.76 -30.23 -41.21
C ASP A 105 19.58 -30.06 -42.51
N LEU A 106 19.62 -28.85 -43.07
CA LEU A 106 20.53 -28.50 -44.18
C LEU A 106 22.01 -28.48 -43.76
N SER A 107 22.31 -28.08 -42.52
CA SER A 107 23.67 -28.14 -41.98
C SER A 107 24.19 -29.57 -41.81
N LYS A 108 23.31 -30.52 -41.45
CA LYS A 108 23.70 -31.94 -41.30
C LYS A 108 23.91 -32.65 -42.63
N ALA A 109 23.24 -32.19 -43.70
CA ALA A 109 23.43 -32.74 -45.05
C ALA A 109 24.73 -32.27 -45.73
N LEU A 110 25.34 -31.18 -45.27
CA LEU A 110 26.54 -30.62 -45.88
C LEU A 110 27.86 -31.19 -45.31
N ASP A 111 27.81 -31.85 -44.14
CA ASP A 111 28.98 -32.48 -43.50
C ASP A 111 29.29 -33.90 -44.01
N THR A 112 28.46 -34.46 -44.89
CA THR A 112 28.79 -35.69 -45.63
C THR A 112 29.50 -35.35 -46.94
N GLN A 113 30.80 -35.09 -46.88
CA GLN A 113 31.64 -35.08 -48.08
C GLN A 113 31.77 -36.50 -48.66
N PRO A 114 31.60 -36.70 -49.98
CA PRO A 114 32.06 -37.91 -50.62
C PRO A 114 33.59 -37.87 -50.69
N THR A 115 34.23 -38.81 -50.01
CA THR A 115 35.65 -39.14 -50.20
C THR A 115 35.92 -39.40 -51.67
N ILE A 116 36.58 -38.46 -52.35
CA ILE A 116 37.06 -38.65 -53.71
C ILE A 116 38.30 -39.55 -53.61
N THR A 117 38.08 -40.85 -53.78
CA THR A 117 39.17 -41.82 -53.95
C THR A 117 39.80 -41.61 -55.31
N SER A 118 41.09 -41.32 -55.27
CA SER A 118 42.01 -41.08 -56.38
C SER A 118 41.99 -42.22 -57.39
N LEU A 119 41.57 -41.97 -58.63
CA LEU A 119 41.91 -42.81 -59.78
C LEU A 119 43.01 -42.13 -60.60
N SER A 120 44.22 -42.64 -60.40
CA SER A 120 45.39 -42.39 -61.23
C SER A 120 45.80 -43.71 -61.86
N GLN A 121 46.06 -43.67 -63.17
CA GLN A 121 46.77 -44.66 -64.00
C GLN A 121 46.10 -46.02 -64.26
N GLN A 122 45.70 -46.28 -65.52
CA GLN A 122 46.43 -47.16 -66.47
C GLN A 122 45.61 -47.42 -67.77
N PRO A 123 46.25 -47.96 -68.85
CA PRO A 123 46.01 -47.51 -70.21
C PRO A 123 45.18 -48.46 -71.08
N ALA A 124 44.94 -47.99 -72.30
CA ALA A 124 44.35 -48.69 -73.44
C ALA A 124 44.89 -50.12 -73.65
N SER A 125 43.97 -51.07 -73.83
CA SER A 125 44.11 -52.24 -74.70
C SER A 125 42.75 -52.86 -74.98
N ALA A 126 42.59 -53.34 -76.21
CA ALA A 126 41.37 -53.78 -76.87
C ALA A 126 40.76 -55.09 -76.33
N THR A 127 39.45 -55.25 -76.55
CA THR A 127 38.70 -56.50 -76.90
C THR A 127 37.20 -56.11 -76.92
N SER A 128 36.47 -56.10 -78.04
CA SER A 128 36.12 -57.17 -78.99
C SER A 128 35.47 -58.38 -78.34
N SER A 129 34.14 -58.34 -78.24
CA SER A 129 33.16 -59.46 -78.18
C SER A 129 31.87 -58.89 -77.58
N GLN A 130 30.65 -59.33 -77.86
CA GLN A 130 30.09 -60.31 -78.78
C GLN A 130 28.61 -59.94 -78.87
N LEU A 131 28.06 -59.98 -80.08
CA LEU A 131 26.63 -60.17 -80.28
C LEU A 131 26.24 -61.51 -79.65
N ASP A 132 25.28 -61.50 -78.72
CA ASP A 132 24.40 -62.66 -78.55
C ASP A 132 23.00 -62.23 -78.11
N SER A 133 22.09 -63.10 -78.52
CA SER A 133 20.68 -62.95 -78.81
C SER A 133 19.81 -63.55 -77.70
N GLY A 134 18.55 -63.09 -77.58
CA GLY A 134 17.57 -63.67 -76.65
C GLY A 134 16.63 -62.60 -76.06
N VAL A 135 15.65 -62.12 -76.83
CA VAL A 135 14.24 -62.55 -76.78
C VAL A 135 13.49 -62.06 -75.54
N GLU A 136 12.74 -60.98 -75.79
CA GLU A 136 11.39 -60.69 -75.32
C GLU A 136 11.01 -61.01 -73.86
N THR A 137 11.10 -59.99 -73.02
CA THR A 137 9.97 -59.62 -72.17
C THR A 137 9.75 -58.12 -72.29
N THR A 138 8.53 -57.74 -72.67
CA THR A 138 8.08 -56.36 -72.77
C THR A 138 8.43 -55.58 -71.50
N PRO A 139 9.27 -54.54 -71.54
CA PRO A 139 9.31 -53.63 -70.42
C PRO A 139 8.06 -52.76 -70.57
N ASN A 140 7.07 -53.01 -69.71
CA ASN A 140 6.14 -51.96 -69.32
C ASN A 140 7.01 -50.87 -68.67
N VAL A 141 7.60 -50.02 -69.52
CA VAL A 141 8.47 -48.93 -69.08
C VAL A 141 7.55 -47.98 -68.35
N ASP A 142 7.52 -48.15 -67.04
CA ASP A 142 6.79 -47.31 -66.11
C ASP A 142 7.06 -45.84 -66.48
N LEU A 143 6.00 -45.14 -66.88
CA LEU A 143 6.07 -43.81 -67.48
C LEU A 143 6.84 -42.85 -66.55
N GLN A 144 6.70 -43.06 -65.23
CA GLN A 144 7.43 -42.32 -64.20
C GLN A 144 8.94 -42.56 -64.23
N THR A 145 9.38 -43.77 -64.58
CA THR A 145 10.80 -44.11 -64.73
C THR A 145 11.37 -43.46 -65.99
N LEU A 146 10.60 -43.38 -67.07
CA LEU A 146 10.99 -42.68 -68.29
C LEU A 146 11.05 -41.16 -68.08
N GLU A 147 10.08 -40.58 -67.36
CA GLU A 147 10.08 -39.17 -66.99
C GLU A 147 11.28 -38.79 -66.12
N LYS A 148 11.62 -39.62 -65.13
CA LYS A 148 12.83 -39.44 -64.31
C LYS A 148 14.10 -39.50 -65.17
N LYS A 149 14.21 -40.49 -66.07
CA LYS A 149 15.34 -40.59 -67.00
C LYS A 149 15.42 -39.38 -67.94
N TYR A 150 14.29 -38.89 -68.43
CA TYR A 150 14.22 -37.71 -69.28
C TYR A 150 14.63 -36.42 -68.54
N LYS A 151 14.23 -36.24 -67.27
CA LYS A 151 14.70 -35.13 -66.41
C LYS A 151 16.21 -35.17 -66.21
N VAL A 152 16.76 -36.35 -65.92
CA VAL A 152 18.22 -36.52 -65.78
C VAL A 152 18.95 -36.19 -67.09
N VAL A 153 18.43 -36.63 -68.23
CA VAL A 153 19.01 -36.30 -69.55
C VAL A 153 18.91 -34.80 -69.86
N LEU A 154 17.82 -34.14 -69.48
CA LEU A 154 17.67 -32.68 -69.59
C LEU A 154 18.68 -31.94 -68.71
N GLU A 155 18.84 -32.34 -67.45
CA GLU A 155 19.83 -31.77 -66.55
C GLU A 155 21.25 -31.95 -67.08
N GLN A 156 21.57 -33.14 -67.61
CA GLN A 156 22.85 -33.42 -68.26
C GLN A 156 23.06 -32.57 -69.51
N ARG A 157 22.03 -32.40 -70.34
CA ARG A 157 22.05 -31.49 -71.50
C ARG A 157 22.29 -30.04 -71.06
N ASP A 158 21.67 -29.59 -69.98
CA ASP A 158 21.83 -28.23 -69.49
C ASP A 158 23.21 -28.00 -68.87
N VAL A 159 23.77 -29.00 -68.20
CA VAL A 159 25.16 -28.98 -67.71
C VAL A 159 26.14 -28.93 -68.88
N THR A 160 25.95 -29.78 -69.89
CA THR A 160 26.83 -29.78 -71.09
C THR A 160 26.71 -28.49 -71.89
N LEU A 161 25.51 -27.93 -72.07
CA LEU A 161 25.33 -26.63 -72.71
C LEU A 161 25.95 -25.48 -71.91
N ARG A 162 25.88 -25.52 -70.57
CA ARG A 162 26.60 -24.57 -69.70
C ARG A 162 28.12 -24.71 -69.86
N GLY A 163 28.63 -25.94 -69.88
CA GLY A 163 30.05 -26.22 -70.12
C GLY A 163 30.53 -25.71 -71.49
N PHE A 164 29.75 -25.93 -72.54
CA PHE A 164 30.07 -25.43 -73.88
C PHE A 164 30.07 -23.90 -73.96
N ARG A 165 29.10 -23.23 -73.34
CA ARG A 165 29.08 -21.76 -73.24
C ARG A 165 30.27 -21.23 -72.44
N ALA A 166 30.67 -21.90 -71.36
CA ALA A 166 31.84 -21.55 -70.59
C ALA A 166 33.14 -21.68 -71.42
N LEU A 167 33.26 -22.76 -72.20
CA LEU A 167 34.39 -22.94 -73.13
C LEU A 167 34.43 -21.87 -74.22
N GLN A 168 33.28 -21.53 -74.83
CA GLN A 168 33.22 -20.44 -75.79
C GLN A 168 33.61 -19.09 -75.17
N ALA A 169 33.18 -18.81 -73.94
CA ALA A 169 33.57 -17.62 -73.20
C ALA A 169 35.07 -17.59 -72.89
N LEU A 170 35.66 -18.74 -72.53
CA LEU A 170 37.10 -18.87 -72.30
C LEU A 170 37.90 -18.64 -73.58
N GLN A 171 37.51 -19.24 -74.70
CA GLN A 171 38.16 -19.01 -75.99
C GLN A 171 38.04 -17.55 -76.45
N ALA A 172 36.88 -16.91 -76.23
CA ALA A 172 36.70 -15.49 -76.52
C ALA A 172 37.58 -14.60 -75.62
N ARG A 173 37.73 -14.97 -74.33
CA ARG A 173 38.61 -14.29 -73.39
C ARG A 173 40.08 -14.46 -73.75
N GLU A 174 40.50 -15.67 -74.11
CA GLU A 174 41.86 -15.99 -74.56
C GLU A 174 42.24 -15.13 -75.78
N LYS A 175 41.36 -15.03 -76.79
CA LYS A 175 41.55 -14.13 -77.94
C LYS A 175 41.65 -12.64 -77.54
N ARG A 176 40.92 -12.20 -76.51
CA ARG A 176 41.03 -10.82 -76.00
C ARG A 176 42.35 -10.57 -75.28
N ILE A 177 42.84 -11.55 -74.53
CA ILE A 177 44.12 -11.49 -73.82
C ILE A 177 45.28 -11.49 -74.81
N THR A 178 45.24 -12.32 -75.86
CA THR A 178 46.27 -12.29 -76.91
C THR A 178 46.34 -10.95 -77.63
N ASN A 179 45.21 -10.27 -77.76
CA ASN A 179 45.13 -8.94 -78.39
C ASN A 179 45.48 -7.79 -77.43
N ASN A 180 45.41 -8.01 -76.11
CA ASN A 180 45.74 -7.03 -75.10
C ASN A 180 46.21 -7.72 -73.80
N PRO A 181 47.53 -7.93 -73.60
CA PRO A 181 48.04 -8.65 -72.42
C PRO A 181 47.74 -7.94 -71.10
N ASN A 182 47.52 -6.62 -71.11
CA ASN A 182 47.16 -5.84 -69.92
C ASN A 182 45.75 -6.14 -69.41
N LEU A 183 44.89 -6.75 -70.23
CA LEU A 183 43.51 -7.08 -69.88
C LEU A 183 43.44 -8.11 -68.74
N LEU A 184 44.38 -9.07 -68.70
CA LEU A 184 44.44 -10.08 -67.65
C LEU A 184 44.86 -9.45 -66.30
N GLN A 185 45.74 -8.45 -66.34
CA GLN A 185 46.14 -7.70 -65.16
C GLN A 185 45.01 -6.82 -64.62
N GLN A 186 44.23 -6.19 -65.51
CA GLN A 186 43.03 -5.43 -65.14
C GLN A 186 41.94 -6.33 -64.54
N GLU A 187 41.67 -7.49 -65.15
CA GLU A 187 40.71 -8.46 -64.59
C GLU A 187 41.15 -8.96 -63.22
N LEU A 188 42.44 -9.23 -63.02
CA LEU A 188 42.98 -9.64 -61.73
C LEU A 188 42.82 -8.55 -60.67
N GLN A 189 43.14 -7.28 -61.01
CA GLN A 189 42.90 -6.14 -60.12
C GLN A 189 41.41 -6.00 -59.75
N LEU A 190 40.51 -6.06 -60.74
CA LEU A 190 39.06 -5.99 -60.49
C LEU A 190 38.58 -7.13 -59.56
N THR A 191 39.11 -8.35 -59.72
CA THR A 191 38.74 -9.46 -58.84
C THR A 191 39.32 -9.31 -57.43
N GLN A 192 40.50 -8.70 -57.28
CA GLN A 192 41.09 -8.38 -55.99
C GLN A 192 40.24 -7.33 -55.28
N ASP A 193 39.90 -6.23 -55.97
CA ASP A 193 39.04 -5.18 -55.44
C ASP A 193 37.68 -5.74 -55.01
N LEU A 194 37.04 -6.57 -55.85
CA LEU A 194 35.76 -7.20 -55.52
C LEU A 194 35.84 -8.16 -54.33
N LEU A 195 36.96 -8.87 -54.19
CA LEU A 195 37.19 -9.75 -53.05
C LEU A 195 37.45 -8.95 -51.77
N GLU A 196 38.15 -7.82 -51.87
CA GLU A 196 38.30 -6.89 -50.76
C GLU A 196 36.96 -6.27 -50.34
N THR A 197 36.13 -5.81 -51.29
CA THR A 197 34.78 -5.30 -50.96
C THR A 197 33.93 -6.38 -50.30
N SER A 198 33.91 -7.59 -50.84
CA SER A 198 33.18 -8.73 -50.25
C SER A 198 33.68 -9.07 -48.83
N ARG A 199 34.98 -8.95 -48.59
CA ARG A 199 35.57 -9.14 -47.25
C ARG A 199 35.12 -8.03 -46.29
N THR A 200 35.10 -6.78 -46.74
CA THR A 200 34.62 -5.66 -45.91
C THR A 200 33.15 -5.81 -45.56
N GLU A 201 32.28 -6.13 -46.52
CA GLU A 201 30.85 -6.36 -46.30
C GLU A 201 30.59 -7.54 -45.34
N ARG A 202 31.35 -8.63 -45.46
CA ARG A 202 31.29 -9.76 -44.53
C ARG A 202 31.71 -9.33 -43.12
N ASN A 203 32.80 -8.56 -42.99
CA ASN A 203 33.29 -8.09 -41.69
C ASN A 203 32.28 -7.14 -41.03
N GLU A 204 31.65 -6.26 -41.80
CA GLU A 204 30.57 -5.39 -41.34
C GLU A 204 29.36 -6.20 -40.86
N SER A 205 28.95 -7.22 -41.64
CA SER A 205 27.85 -8.12 -41.26
C SER A 205 28.15 -8.87 -39.96
N LEU A 206 29.39 -9.35 -39.79
CA LEU A 206 29.83 -9.99 -38.55
C LEU A 206 29.83 -9.01 -37.37
N ALA A 207 30.27 -7.76 -37.58
CA ALA A 207 30.24 -6.72 -36.55
C ALA A 207 28.79 -6.40 -36.14
N GLN A 208 27.87 -6.31 -37.10
CA GLN A 208 26.43 -6.13 -36.84
C GLN A 208 25.85 -7.32 -36.07
N GLN A 209 26.16 -8.56 -36.46
CA GLN A 209 25.70 -9.75 -35.75
C GLN A 209 26.21 -9.78 -34.30
N GLN A 210 27.47 -9.42 -34.07
CA GLN A 210 28.02 -9.30 -32.72
C GLN A 210 27.35 -8.17 -31.92
N ALA A 211 27.05 -7.03 -32.54
CA ALA A 211 26.33 -5.93 -31.91
C ALA A 211 24.92 -6.37 -31.47
N LEU A 212 24.18 -7.04 -32.35
CA LEU A 212 22.85 -7.59 -32.03
C LEU A 212 22.91 -8.64 -30.91
N ARG A 213 23.91 -9.53 -30.92
CA ARG A 213 24.12 -10.50 -29.82
C ARG A 213 24.39 -9.82 -28.49
N ARG A 214 25.15 -8.72 -28.47
CA ARG A 214 25.37 -7.93 -27.24
C ARG A 214 24.09 -7.24 -26.78
N GLN A 215 23.29 -6.72 -27.71
CA GLN A 215 21.99 -6.13 -27.40
C GLN A 215 21.01 -7.15 -26.83
N LEU A 216 20.94 -8.36 -27.40
CA LEU A 216 20.11 -9.45 -26.89
C LEU A 216 20.51 -9.81 -25.45
N LYS A 217 21.80 -10.06 -25.20
CA LYS A 217 22.31 -10.36 -23.84
C LYS A 217 22.01 -9.23 -22.85
N ALA A 218 22.09 -7.98 -23.29
CA ALA A 218 21.75 -6.83 -22.45
C ALA A 218 20.23 -6.74 -22.19
N ALA A 219 19.39 -7.14 -23.14
CA ALA A 219 17.94 -7.22 -22.96
C ALA A 219 17.57 -8.36 -21.99
N ASP A 220 18.19 -9.53 -22.13
CA ASP A 220 18.00 -10.67 -21.22
C ASP A 220 18.37 -10.29 -19.78
N ALA A 221 19.54 -9.66 -19.58
CA ALA A 221 19.95 -9.20 -18.25
C ALA A 221 18.99 -8.15 -17.65
N ARG A 222 18.37 -7.30 -18.48
CA ARG A 222 17.34 -6.35 -18.02
C ARG A 222 16.03 -7.06 -17.67
N HIS A 223 15.68 -8.11 -18.41
CA HIS A 223 14.51 -8.92 -18.12
C HIS A 223 14.66 -9.65 -16.78
N ASP A 224 15.81 -10.28 -16.54
CA ASP A 224 16.12 -10.96 -15.28
C ASP A 224 16.09 -9.98 -14.11
N ALA A 225 16.70 -8.80 -14.25
CA ALA A 225 16.65 -7.76 -13.23
C ALA A 225 15.21 -7.31 -12.92
N ALA A 226 14.37 -7.15 -13.95
CA ALA A 226 12.97 -6.80 -13.76
C ALA A 226 12.16 -7.92 -13.08
N LEU A 227 12.49 -9.20 -13.32
CA LEU A 227 11.86 -10.33 -12.63
C LEU A 227 12.23 -10.35 -11.14
N GLU A 228 13.48 -10.06 -10.80
CA GLU A 228 13.92 -9.92 -9.40
C GLU A 228 13.20 -8.75 -8.70
N GLU A 229 13.10 -7.59 -9.34
CA GLU A 229 12.33 -6.44 -8.83
C GLU A 229 10.84 -6.77 -8.65
N LEU A 230 10.23 -7.54 -9.56
CA LEU A 230 8.86 -8.03 -9.38
C LEU A 230 8.76 -9.02 -8.21
N GLY A 231 9.80 -9.81 -7.97
CA GLY A 231 9.92 -10.69 -6.80
C GLY A 231 9.91 -9.89 -5.50
N THR A 232 10.76 -8.87 -5.38
CA THR A 232 10.84 -8.03 -4.18
C THR A 232 9.53 -7.29 -3.91
N VAL A 233 8.93 -6.68 -4.93
CA VAL A 233 7.64 -5.99 -4.81
C VAL A 233 6.51 -6.93 -4.36
N ARG A 234 6.52 -8.20 -4.82
CA ARG A 234 5.53 -9.20 -4.38
C ARG A 234 5.70 -9.56 -2.90
N GLU A 235 6.93 -9.67 -2.41
CA GLU A 235 7.17 -9.93 -0.99
C GLU A 235 6.80 -8.72 -0.12
N GLU A 236 7.14 -7.49 -0.55
CA GLU A 236 6.69 -6.27 0.12
C GLU A 236 5.16 -6.17 0.20
N LEU A 237 4.46 -6.53 -0.88
CA LEU A 237 3.00 -6.57 -0.91
C LEU A 237 2.43 -7.60 0.08
N LYS A 238 3.07 -8.77 0.23
CA LYS A 238 2.65 -9.78 1.22
C LYS A 238 2.81 -9.26 2.64
N VAL A 239 3.94 -8.63 2.95
CA VAL A 239 4.18 -8.02 4.27
C VAL A 239 3.13 -6.94 4.57
N ALA A 240 2.88 -6.04 3.62
CA ALA A 240 1.86 -5.00 3.77
C ALA A 240 0.45 -5.56 3.98
N CYS A 241 0.10 -6.68 3.33
CA CYS A 241 -1.18 -7.36 3.57
C CYS A 241 -1.29 -7.90 5.00
N VAL A 242 -0.23 -8.52 5.52
CA VAL A 242 -0.19 -9.03 6.90
C VAL A 242 -0.33 -7.88 7.90
N GLU A 243 0.37 -6.78 7.71
CA GLU A 243 0.28 -5.60 8.59
C GLU A 243 -1.12 -4.97 8.58
N ARG A 244 -1.74 -4.88 7.40
CA ARG A 244 -3.14 -4.43 7.26
C ARG A 244 -4.10 -5.32 8.04
N ASP A 245 -3.93 -6.63 7.95
CA ASP A 245 -4.81 -7.58 8.61
C ASP A 245 -4.62 -7.56 10.14
N GLN A 246 -3.37 -7.42 10.62
CA GLN A 246 -3.09 -7.16 12.04
C GLN A 246 -3.74 -5.86 12.53
N SER A 247 -3.66 -4.80 11.74
CA SER A 247 -4.28 -3.50 12.08
C SER A 247 -5.80 -3.58 12.13
N ARG A 248 -6.43 -4.39 11.24
CA ARG A 248 -7.86 -4.68 11.29
C ARG A 248 -8.24 -5.44 12.56
N SER A 249 -7.49 -6.47 12.93
CA SER A 249 -7.72 -7.23 14.16
C SER A 249 -7.61 -6.36 15.41
N ARG A 250 -6.61 -5.47 15.48
CA ARG A 250 -6.48 -4.50 16.59
C ARG A 250 -7.68 -3.56 16.67
N ARG A 251 -8.15 -3.04 15.53
CA ARG A 251 -9.34 -2.19 15.48
C ARG A 251 -10.58 -2.92 15.98
N HIS A 252 -10.77 -4.18 15.61
CA HIS A 252 -11.88 -4.99 16.11
C HIS A 252 -11.80 -5.25 17.62
N ALA A 253 -10.60 -5.48 18.16
CA ALA A 253 -10.41 -5.62 19.60
C ALA A 253 -10.77 -4.33 20.35
N LEU A 254 -10.25 -3.18 19.89
CA LEU A 254 -10.57 -1.88 20.48
C LEU A 254 -12.06 -1.54 20.37
N GLN A 255 -12.71 -1.85 19.25
CA GLN A 255 -14.15 -1.64 19.11
C GLN A 255 -14.92 -2.46 20.15
N LYS A 256 -14.51 -3.72 20.38
CA LYS A 256 -15.13 -4.56 21.39
C LYS A 256 -14.93 -3.98 22.80
N GLU A 257 -13.73 -3.51 23.14
CA GLU A 257 -13.48 -2.84 24.42
C GLU A 257 -14.34 -1.59 24.62
N VAL A 258 -14.56 -0.81 23.56
CA VAL A 258 -15.47 0.35 23.58
C VAL A 258 -16.91 -0.09 23.81
N ASP A 259 -17.37 -1.13 23.11
CA ASP A 259 -18.73 -1.66 23.24
C ASP A 259 -18.96 -2.23 24.67
N ASP A 260 -17.98 -2.97 25.20
CA ASP A 260 -18.00 -3.52 26.56
C ASP A 260 -18.04 -2.37 27.60
N GLY A 261 -17.20 -1.34 27.43
CA GLY A 261 -17.20 -0.17 28.31
C GLY A 261 -18.49 0.67 28.23
N GLN A 262 -19.14 0.73 27.08
CA GLN A 262 -20.47 1.36 26.94
C GLN A 262 -21.54 0.57 27.69
N ALA A 263 -21.48 -0.77 27.67
CA ALA A 263 -22.40 -1.63 28.40
C ALA A 263 -22.21 -1.48 29.92
N GLU A 264 -20.96 -1.46 30.41
CA GLU A 264 -20.66 -1.20 31.82
C GLU A 264 -21.20 0.17 32.28
N LEU A 265 -20.96 1.20 31.46
CA LEU A 265 -21.43 2.55 31.76
C LEU A 265 -22.96 2.64 31.77
N ALA A 266 -23.65 1.90 30.89
CA ALA A 266 -25.10 1.77 30.93
C ALA A 266 -25.57 1.13 32.25
N GLY A 267 -24.92 0.05 32.69
CA GLY A 267 -25.21 -0.60 33.97
C GLY A 267 -25.05 0.35 35.17
N VAL A 268 -23.94 1.09 35.24
CA VAL A 268 -23.71 2.08 36.31
C VAL A 268 -24.77 3.18 36.30
N ARG A 269 -25.22 3.62 35.12
CA ARG A 269 -26.31 4.61 35.02
C ARG A 269 -27.62 4.06 35.57
N GLU A 270 -27.95 2.80 35.27
CA GLU A 270 -29.14 2.14 35.82
C GLU A 270 -29.07 2.03 37.35
N GLU A 271 -27.93 1.58 37.89
CA GLU A 271 -27.70 1.54 39.34
C GLU A 271 -27.85 2.92 39.99
N LEU A 272 -27.28 3.96 39.40
CA LEU A 272 -27.40 5.34 39.89
C LEU A 272 -28.86 5.80 39.88
N THR A 273 -29.63 5.48 38.83
CA THR A 273 -31.06 5.79 38.79
C THR A 273 -31.85 5.04 39.88
N SER A 274 -31.49 3.79 40.18
CA SER A 274 -32.10 3.02 41.28
C SER A 274 -31.82 3.66 42.64
N VAL A 275 -30.54 3.96 42.93
CA VAL A 275 -30.14 4.61 44.19
C VAL A 275 -30.82 5.96 44.37
N ARG A 276 -30.99 6.72 43.29
CA ARG A 276 -31.70 8.00 43.33
C ARG A 276 -33.18 7.81 43.66
N GLY A 277 -33.83 6.79 43.09
CA GLY A 277 -35.20 6.42 43.44
C GLY A 277 -35.36 5.98 44.89
N GLU A 278 -34.41 5.20 45.43
CA GLU A 278 -34.38 4.82 46.84
C GLU A 278 -34.22 6.03 47.77
N LEU A 279 -33.33 6.97 47.40
CA LEU A 279 -33.14 8.21 48.14
C LEU A 279 -34.41 9.06 48.17
N ASP A 280 -35.06 9.24 47.02
CA ASP A 280 -36.32 9.99 46.91
C ASP A 280 -37.43 9.34 47.77
N ALA A 281 -37.51 8.00 47.79
CA ALA A 281 -38.44 7.27 48.65
C ALA A 281 -38.15 7.52 50.15
N LYS A 282 -36.87 7.52 50.55
CA LYS A 282 -36.46 7.82 51.93
C LYS A 282 -36.74 9.25 52.34
N ILE A 283 -36.58 10.21 51.43
CA ILE A 283 -36.97 11.61 51.67
C ILE A 283 -38.48 11.69 51.93
N ALA A 284 -39.29 11.05 51.09
CA ALA A 284 -40.74 11.02 51.27
C ALA A 284 -41.18 10.34 52.58
N GLU A 285 -40.51 9.25 53.00
CA GLU A 285 -40.71 8.64 54.32
C GLU A 285 -40.36 9.63 55.45
N GLY A 286 -39.23 10.32 55.34
CA GLY A 286 -38.81 11.35 56.30
C GLY A 286 -39.81 12.51 56.43
N GLU A 287 -40.40 12.95 55.31
CA GLU A 287 -41.47 13.96 55.31
C GLU A 287 -42.74 13.47 56.01
N LYS A 288 -43.15 12.21 55.79
CA LYS A 288 -44.29 11.61 56.52
C LYS A 288 -44.04 11.61 58.03
N TYR A 289 -42.86 11.17 58.48
CA TYR A 289 -42.51 11.19 59.89
C TYR A 289 -42.50 12.60 60.48
N ARG A 290 -42.07 13.61 59.71
CA ARG A 290 -42.17 15.02 60.15
C ARG A 290 -43.61 15.46 60.36
N VAL A 291 -44.51 15.14 59.43
CA VAL A 291 -45.94 15.45 59.57
C VAL A 291 -46.56 14.73 60.77
N GLU A 292 -46.24 13.46 60.99
CA GLU A 292 -46.70 12.69 62.16
C GLU A 292 -46.18 13.28 63.48
N LEU A 293 -44.93 13.73 63.50
CA LEU A 293 -44.33 14.42 64.65
C LEU A 293 -45.01 15.76 64.93
N GLU A 294 -45.29 16.55 63.89
CA GLU A 294 -46.04 17.82 64.02
C GLU A 294 -47.46 17.59 64.53
N ALA A 295 -48.16 16.57 64.04
CA ALA A 295 -49.48 16.18 64.55
C ALA A 295 -49.42 15.76 66.03
N SER A 296 -48.42 14.96 66.41
CA SER A 296 -48.19 14.56 67.80
C SER A 296 -47.88 15.75 68.71
N ARG A 297 -47.08 16.71 68.24
CA ARG A 297 -46.81 17.98 68.94
C ARG A 297 -48.07 18.82 69.10
N ALA A 298 -48.91 18.91 68.07
CA ALA A 298 -50.19 19.61 68.15
C ALA A 298 -51.13 18.96 69.19
N GLN A 299 -51.19 17.62 69.23
CA GLN A 299 -51.93 16.88 70.25
C GLN A 299 -51.39 17.13 71.65
N LEU A 300 -50.07 17.07 71.85
CA LEU A 300 -49.44 17.40 73.14
C LEU A 300 -49.73 18.84 73.57
N ASN A 301 -49.67 19.80 72.65
CA ASN A 301 -50.02 21.19 72.95
C ASN A 301 -51.49 21.35 73.32
N ALA A 302 -52.40 20.61 72.67
CA ALA A 302 -53.82 20.60 73.02
C ALA A 302 -54.05 20.00 74.42
N VAL A 303 -53.42 18.87 74.74
CA VAL A 303 -53.45 18.25 76.08
C VAL A 303 -52.86 19.19 77.12
N ARG A 304 -51.73 19.87 76.81
CA ARG A 304 -51.13 20.86 77.71
C ARG A 304 -52.04 22.06 77.92
N GLY A 305 -52.76 22.51 76.88
CA GLY A 305 -53.79 23.54 76.98
C GLY A 305 -54.93 23.10 77.89
N GLN A 306 -55.43 21.87 77.73
CA GLN A 306 -56.43 21.28 78.61
C GLN A 306 -55.93 21.18 80.05
N LEU A 307 -54.72 20.68 80.27
CA LEU A 307 -54.09 20.59 81.58
C LEU A 307 -53.90 21.98 82.19
N GLN A 308 -53.51 22.99 81.41
CA GLN A 308 -53.39 24.38 81.86
C GLN A 308 -54.76 24.95 82.24
N THR A 309 -55.83 24.64 81.50
CA THR A 309 -57.19 25.02 81.88
C THR A 309 -57.67 24.27 83.12
N GLU A 310 -57.32 22.99 83.29
CA GLU A 310 -57.60 22.22 84.50
C GLU A 310 -56.81 22.75 85.69
N ILE A 311 -55.53 23.09 85.52
CA ILE A 311 -54.68 23.70 86.54
C ILE A 311 -55.21 25.10 86.88
N SER A 312 -55.67 25.88 85.89
CA SER A 312 -56.30 27.19 86.13
C SER A 312 -57.65 27.04 86.84
N ALA A 313 -58.41 25.97 86.56
CA ALA A 313 -59.62 25.60 87.28
C ALA A 313 -59.33 25.06 88.69
N ARG A 314 -58.19 24.38 88.85
CA ARG A 314 -57.68 23.78 90.09
C ARG A 314 -56.88 24.77 90.94
N ALA A 315 -56.48 25.92 90.39
CA ALA A 315 -55.89 27.06 91.09
C ALA A 315 -56.87 27.77 92.05
N ARG A 316 -58.06 27.20 92.24
CA ARG A 316 -58.98 27.50 93.36
C ARG A 316 -58.81 26.55 94.56
N VAL A 317 -57.80 25.67 94.58
CA VAL A 317 -57.53 24.67 95.64
C VAL A 317 -55.99 24.49 95.82
N PRO A 318 -55.45 24.25 97.04
CA PRO A 318 -54.01 24.24 97.30
C PRO A 318 -53.28 23.01 96.70
N PRO A 319 -51.94 23.04 96.63
CA PRO A 319 -51.15 22.24 95.70
C PRO A 319 -50.80 20.87 96.25
N GLN A 320 -50.84 19.85 95.39
CA GLN A 320 -50.09 18.61 95.57
C GLN A 320 -49.75 18.06 94.20
N SER A 321 -48.46 18.04 93.87
CA SER A 321 -47.72 16.87 93.33
C SER A 321 -46.51 17.37 92.53
N GLU A 322 -45.41 17.56 93.25
CA GLU A 322 -44.05 17.80 92.72
C GLU A 322 -43.58 16.65 91.79
N ASP A 323 -44.26 15.50 91.83
CA ASP A 323 -43.97 14.30 91.03
C ASP A 323 -44.24 14.47 89.51
N LEU A 324 -45.19 15.32 89.10
CA LEU A 324 -45.50 15.50 87.67
C LEU A 324 -44.44 16.37 86.96
N LEU A 325 -43.87 17.34 87.67
CA LEU A 325 -42.78 18.17 87.14
C LEU A 325 -41.49 17.35 87.02
N MET A 326 -41.25 16.41 87.94
CA MET A 326 -40.12 15.49 87.85
C MET A 326 -40.22 14.57 86.62
N ASN A 327 -41.41 14.07 86.29
CA ASN A 327 -41.62 13.22 85.12
C ASN A 327 -41.46 13.98 83.78
N GLU A 328 -41.91 15.24 83.69
CA GLU A 328 -41.65 16.07 82.49
C GLU A 328 -40.17 16.41 82.34
N LEU A 329 -39.47 16.65 83.46
CA LEU A 329 -38.03 16.90 83.45
C LEU A 329 -37.25 15.67 82.98
N GLU A 330 -37.61 14.47 83.46
CA GLU A 330 -37.01 13.20 83.02
C GLU A 330 -37.27 12.92 81.54
N ALA A 331 -38.48 13.19 81.03
CA ALA A 331 -38.79 13.05 79.61
C ALA A 331 -37.97 14.01 78.73
N SER A 332 -37.79 15.25 79.18
CA SER A 332 -36.95 16.23 78.47
C SER A 332 -35.46 15.86 78.51
N LEU A 333 -35.00 15.28 79.63
CA LEU A 333 -33.64 14.76 79.77
C LEU A 333 -33.39 13.58 78.82
N GLU A 334 -34.34 12.63 78.71
CA GLU A 334 -34.23 11.51 77.77
C GLU A 334 -34.28 11.97 76.30
N ALA A 335 -35.10 12.96 75.96
CA ALA A 335 -35.11 13.54 74.62
C ALA A 335 -33.76 14.20 74.26
N VAL A 336 -33.13 14.89 75.21
CA VAL A 336 -31.79 15.45 75.03
C VAL A 336 -30.75 14.35 74.89
N LYS A 337 -30.82 13.28 75.71
CA LYS A 337 -29.91 12.11 75.58
C LYS A 337 -30.03 11.46 74.21
N GLN A 338 -31.25 11.27 73.70
CA GLN A 338 -31.49 10.74 72.35
C GLN A 338 -30.97 11.68 71.25
N GLY A 339 -31.16 13.00 71.41
CA GLY A 339 -30.58 13.99 70.49
C GLY A 339 -29.05 13.94 70.48
N THR A 340 -28.42 13.81 71.65
CA THR A 340 -26.96 13.71 71.76
C THR A 340 -26.43 12.39 71.20
N SER A 341 -27.14 11.27 71.34
CA SER A 341 -26.71 10.00 70.76
C SER A 341 -26.80 10.01 69.24
N LEU A 342 -27.85 10.60 68.66
CA LEU A 342 -27.94 10.82 67.22
C LEU A 342 -26.81 11.71 66.71
N HIS A 343 -26.54 12.83 67.38
CA HIS A 343 -25.43 13.70 66.99
C HIS A 343 -24.08 12.99 67.13
N GLN A 344 -23.90 12.14 68.15
CA GLN A 344 -22.70 11.31 68.31
C GLN A 344 -22.54 10.33 67.13
N THR A 345 -23.64 9.74 66.64
CA THR A 345 -23.60 8.86 65.47
C THR A 345 -23.31 9.61 64.16
N GLU A 346 -23.81 10.83 64.02
CA GLU A 346 -23.49 11.69 62.87
C GLU A 346 -22.02 12.11 62.88
N LEU A 347 -21.48 12.48 64.05
CA LEU A 347 -20.07 12.79 64.23
C LEU A 347 -19.18 11.57 63.93
N ALA A 348 -19.64 10.36 64.27
CA ALA A 348 -18.92 9.12 63.92
C ALA A 348 -18.87 8.85 62.41
N ARG A 349 -19.78 9.44 61.61
CA ARG A 349 -19.81 9.29 60.15
C ARG A 349 -18.89 10.26 59.39
N ILE A 350 -18.42 11.32 60.05
CA ILE A 350 -17.48 12.30 59.48
C ILE A 350 -16.22 11.63 58.88
N PRO A 351 -15.50 10.72 59.56
CA PRO A 351 -14.30 10.09 58.98
C PRO A 351 -14.60 9.28 57.70
N GLU A 352 -15.74 8.60 57.63
CA GLU A 352 -16.15 7.86 56.41
C GLU A 352 -16.38 8.82 55.24
N LEU A 353 -17.02 9.96 55.48
CA LEU A 353 -17.21 11.00 54.47
C LEU A 353 -15.87 11.62 54.03
N GLU A 354 -14.93 11.81 54.96
CA GLU A 354 -13.59 12.29 54.61
C GLU A 354 -12.82 11.31 53.73
N GLU A 355 -12.91 10.00 54.01
CA GLU A 355 -12.32 8.97 53.15
C GLU A 355 -12.95 8.99 51.76
N HIS A 356 -14.28 9.05 51.68
CA HIS A 356 -14.97 9.13 50.40
C HIS A 356 -14.56 10.38 49.59
N ILE A 357 -14.41 11.53 50.24
CA ILE A 357 -13.90 12.76 49.61
C ILE A 357 -12.45 12.57 49.10
N ARG A 358 -11.61 11.82 49.81
CA ARG A 358 -10.23 11.51 49.35
C ARG A 358 -10.28 10.63 48.11
N THR A 359 -11.11 9.60 48.08
CA THR A 359 -11.27 8.71 46.92
C THR A 359 -11.75 9.49 45.70
N LEU A 360 -12.81 10.29 45.83
CA LEU A 360 -13.32 11.13 44.74
C LEU A 360 -12.29 12.15 44.23
N LYS A 361 -11.40 12.65 45.09
CA LYS A 361 -10.30 13.54 44.66
C LYS A 361 -9.29 12.80 43.80
N ILE A 362 -8.92 11.57 44.16
CA ILE A 362 -8.00 10.73 43.38
C ILE A 362 -8.61 10.44 42.01
N GLU A 363 -9.85 9.96 41.96
CA GLU A 363 -10.57 9.67 40.72
C GLU A 363 -10.67 10.90 39.81
N ARG A 364 -10.97 12.07 40.37
CA ARG A 364 -11.02 13.33 39.62
C ARG A 364 -9.65 13.69 39.03
N ASP A 365 -8.57 13.45 39.77
CA ASP A 365 -7.22 13.78 39.31
C ASP A 365 -6.74 12.79 38.24
N GLU A 366 -7.12 11.51 38.34
CA GLU A 366 -6.95 10.51 37.28
C GLU A 366 -7.71 10.92 36.01
N LEU A 367 -8.99 11.28 36.12
CA LEU A 367 -9.79 11.77 34.98
C LEU A 367 -9.19 13.01 34.33
N ARG A 368 -8.53 13.90 35.10
CA ARG A 368 -7.77 15.02 34.54
C ARG A 368 -6.55 14.54 33.76
N GLY A 369 -5.86 13.51 34.23
CA GLY A 369 -4.77 12.85 33.50
C GLY A 369 -5.24 12.28 32.16
N TRP A 370 -6.30 11.47 32.17
CA TRP A 370 -6.91 10.93 30.96
C TRP A 370 -7.35 12.01 29.98
N LYS A 371 -7.92 13.12 30.47
CA LYS A 371 -8.31 14.26 29.63
C LYS A 371 -7.09 14.92 28.96
N GLN A 372 -5.96 15.04 29.67
CA GLN A 372 -4.74 15.60 29.09
C GLN A 372 -4.13 14.67 28.04
N GLU A 373 -4.14 13.36 28.29
CA GLU A 373 -3.69 12.36 27.32
C GLU A 373 -4.55 12.36 26.06
N ALA A 374 -5.87 12.44 26.20
CA ALA A 374 -6.79 12.56 25.06
C ALA A 374 -6.52 13.82 24.22
N ILE A 375 -6.22 14.97 24.85
CA ILE A 375 -5.82 16.19 24.14
C ILE A 375 -4.49 16.00 23.40
N SER A 376 -3.51 15.33 24.03
CA SER A 376 -2.22 15.03 23.41
C SER A 376 -2.36 14.11 22.19
N LEU A 377 -3.18 13.06 22.30
CA LEU A 377 -3.47 12.14 21.19
C LEU A 377 -4.20 12.86 20.05
N GLN A 378 -5.14 13.75 20.37
CA GLN A 378 -5.83 14.56 19.37
C GLN A 378 -4.84 15.46 18.62
N GLN A 379 -3.88 16.07 19.31
CA GLN A 379 -2.82 16.86 18.68
C GLN A 379 -1.96 16.00 17.74
N GLU A 380 -1.51 14.82 18.19
CA GLU A 380 -0.72 13.89 17.36
C GLU A 380 -1.49 13.45 16.11
N VAL A 381 -2.80 13.18 16.21
CA VAL A 381 -3.65 12.87 15.06
C VAL A 381 -3.69 14.05 14.09
N THR A 382 -3.92 15.27 14.57
CA THR A 382 -3.94 16.45 13.69
C THR A 382 -2.59 16.74 13.04
N GLU A 383 -1.47 16.40 13.69
CA GLU A 383 -0.14 16.48 13.10
C GLU A 383 0.05 15.45 11.99
N ARG A 384 -0.34 14.18 12.23
CA ARG A 384 -0.29 13.13 11.20
C ARG A 384 -1.20 13.42 10.00
N GLU A 385 -2.37 14.03 10.23
CA GLU A 385 -3.25 14.47 9.14
C GLU A 385 -2.57 15.54 8.28
N LYS A 386 -1.90 16.52 8.89
CA LYS A 386 -1.12 17.53 8.15
C LYS A 386 0.02 16.90 7.36
N GLU A 387 0.76 15.97 7.96
CA GLU A 387 1.81 15.23 7.26
C GLU A 387 1.25 14.43 6.07
N ALA A 388 0.10 13.77 6.23
CA ALA A 388 -0.55 13.04 5.15
C ALA A 388 -0.94 13.96 3.98
N VAL A 389 -1.50 15.14 4.26
CA VAL A 389 -1.82 16.15 3.25
C VAL A 389 -0.54 16.65 2.55
N GLU A 390 0.55 16.89 3.27
CA GLU A 390 1.83 17.24 2.65
C GLU A 390 2.36 16.13 1.74
N TRP A 391 2.23 14.87 2.14
CA TRP A 391 2.63 13.72 1.33
C TRP A 391 1.81 13.62 0.04
N GLU A 392 0.49 13.84 0.14
CA GLU A 392 -0.41 13.90 -1.01
C GLU A 392 0.01 15.01 -1.98
N GLN A 393 0.20 16.24 -1.49
CA GLN A 393 0.68 17.37 -2.31
C GLN A 393 2.03 17.08 -2.98
N ARG A 394 2.97 16.45 -2.27
CA ARG A 394 4.27 16.04 -2.84
C ARG A 394 4.07 14.97 -3.92
N TYR A 395 3.10 14.07 -3.75
CA TYR A 395 2.77 13.05 -4.73
C TYR A 395 2.12 13.65 -5.97
N GLU A 396 1.15 14.56 -5.82
CA GLU A 396 0.54 15.33 -6.91
C GLU A 396 1.58 16.15 -7.68
N ALA A 397 2.49 16.85 -6.98
CA ALA A 397 3.57 17.60 -7.62
C ALA A 397 4.52 16.70 -8.41
N ARG A 398 4.79 15.48 -7.93
CA ARG A 398 5.54 14.47 -8.69
C ARG A 398 4.75 13.97 -9.90
N GLY A 399 3.45 13.71 -9.74
CA GLY A 399 2.54 13.34 -10.84
C GLY A 399 2.48 14.41 -11.92
N GLY A 400 2.33 15.69 -11.56
CA GLY A 400 2.34 16.81 -12.50
C GLY A 400 3.65 16.90 -13.29
N ARG A 401 4.81 16.77 -12.63
CA ARG A 401 6.12 16.72 -13.31
C ARG A 401 6.25 15.54 -14.27
N LEU A 402 5.74 14.37 -13.88
CA LEU A 402 5.74 13.18 -14.75
C LEU A 402 4.87 13.43 -16.00
N THR A 403 3.69 14.02 -15.84
CA THR A 403 2.79 14.36 -16.95
C THR A 403 3.43 15.34 -17.94
N VAL A 404 4.14 16.37 -17.43
CA VAL A 404 4.92 17.29 -18.28
C VAL A 404 6.02 16.54 -19.04
N ALA A 405 6.79 15.69 -18.37
CA ALA A 405 7.84 14.91 -19.02
C ALA A 405 7.30 13.95 -20.09
N ILE A 406 6.13 13.32 -19.86
CA ILE A 406 5.46 12.47 -20.86
C ILE A 406 5.04 13.29 -22.08
N ARG A 407 4.51 14.52 -21.86
CA ARG A 407 4.14 15.43 -22.95
C ARG A 407 5.37 15.84 -23.77
N GLU A 408 6.46 16.24 -23.12
CA GLU A 408 7.72 16.59 -23.79
C GLU A 408 8.30 15.42 -24.60
N LEU A 409 8.28 14.20 -24.05
CA LEU A 409 8.70 13.00 -24.79
C LEU A 409 7.81 12.71 -26.00
N SER A 410 6.50 12.95 -25.89
CA SER A 410 5.56 12.80 -26.98
C SER A 410 5.79 13.84 -28.08
N ASP A 411 6.05 15.09 -27.71
CA ASP A 411 6.40 16.17 -28.64
C ASP A 411 7.72 15.89 -29.35
N LEU A 412 8.73 15.39 -28.62
CA LEU A 412 10.00 14.96 -29.21
C LEU A 412 9.79 13.81 -30.20
N ARG A 413 8.98 12.80 -29.85
CA ARG A 413 8.65 11.70 -30.77
C ARG A 413 8.00 12.22 -32.06
N ALA A 414 7.06 13.15 -31.94
CA ALA A 414 6.40 13.77 -33.09
C ALA A 414 7.38 14.55 -33.98
N ARG A 415 8.38 15.21 -33.40
CA ARG A 415 9.42 15.95 -34.15
C ARG A 415 10.42 15.05 -34.87
N VAL A 416 10.77 13.91 -34.28
CA VAL A 416 11.80 13.00 -34.84
C VAL A 416 11.21 12.06 -35.92
N GLY A 417 9.88 11.98 -36.06
CA GLY A 417 9.24 11.22 -37.14
C GLY A 417 9.34 9.71 -36.97
N TRP A 418 9.19 9.23 -35.72
CA TRP A 418 9.17 7.80 -35.36
C TRP A 418 7.77 7.18 -35.45
#